data_AF-A0A1G2X2M8-F1
#
_entry.id   AF-A0A1G2X2M8-F1
#
_cell.length_a   1.000
_cell.length_b   1.000
_cell.length_c   1.000
_cell.angle_alpha   90.00
_cell.angle_beta   90.00
_cell.angle_gamma   90.00
#
_symmetry.space_group_name_H-M   'P 1'
#
loop_
_entity.id
_entity.type
_entity.pdbx_description
1 polymer ?
#
loop_
_entity_poly.entity_id
_entity_poly.type
_entity_poly.pdbx_seq_one_letter_code
_entity_poly.pdbx_strand_id
1 'polypeptide(L)'
;MFTNTFFVCPNCGNIKKFRIFTSNFQVINQSQEMGMRIDESDVMPSLRENDNYIECQTCFNKLEYGIAIDIGKKYIQMTKRFRR
;
A
#
# COMPACT_ATOMS: atom_id res chain seq x y z
N MET A 1 -14.91 -3.00 5.71
CA MET A 1 -14.60 -3.60 4.38
C MET A 1 -13.12 -3.38 4.14
N PHE A 2 -12.29 -4.42 4.18
CA PHE A 2 -10.88 -4.31 3.85
C PHE A 2 -10.74 -3.85 2.40
N THR A 3 -9.99 -2.79 2.15
CA THR A 3 -9.69 -2.38 0.78
C THR A 3 -8.68 -3.37 0.21
N ASN A 4 -9.08 -4.07 -0.86
CA ASN A 4 -8.30 -5.13 -1.54
C ASN A 4 -7.11 -4.55 -2.35
N THR A 5 -6.52 -3.47 -1.88
CA THR A 5 -5.45 -2.75 -2.56
C THR A 5 -4.13 -3.16 -1.93
N PHE A 6 -3.25 -3.71 -2.75
CA PHE A 6 -1.89 -4.09 -2.39
C PHE A 6 -0.93 -3.02 -2.90
N PHE A 7 0.15 -2.77 -2.19
CA PHE A 7 1.16 -1.79 -2.57
C PHE A 7 2.54 -2.41 -2.67
N VAL A 8 3.33 -1.85 -3.59
CA VAL A 8 4.72 -2.23 -3.81
C VAL A 8 5.54 -0.96 -3.90
N CYS A 9 6.65 -0.90 -3.16
CA CYS A 9 7.57 0.21 -3.26
C CYS A 9 8.44 0.02 -4.52
N PRO A 10 8.37 0.90 -5.53
CA PRO A 10 9.20 0.78 -6.72
C PRO A 10 10.69 1.02 -6.43
N ASN A 11 11.02 1.70 -5.33
CA ASN A 11 12.40 2.06 -5.00
C ASN A 11 13.19 0.91 -4.33
N CYS A 12 12.58 0.20 -3.38
CA CYS A 12 13.27 -0.85 -2.61
C CYS A 12 12.62 -2.24 -2.71
N GLY A 13 11.53 -2.37 -3.46
CA GLY A 13 10.79 -3.63 -3.58
C GLY A 13 10.04 -4.05 -2.32
N ASN A 14 9.99 -3.23 -1.26
CA ASN A 14 9.21 -3.53 -0.07
C ASN A 14 7.72 -3.66 -0.43
N ILE A 15 7.10 -4.68 0.12
CA ILE A 15 5.67 -4.99 -0.05
C ILE A 15 4.98 -5.27 1.29
N LYS A 16 5.67 -5.12 2.43
CA LYS A 16 5.16 -5.57 3.73
C LYS A 16 4.49 -4.44 4.51
N LYS A 17 5.13 -3.28 4.64
CA LYS A 17 4.63 -2.20 5.50
C LYS A 17 4.58 -0.86 4.79
N PHE A 18 3.45 -0.18 4.91
CA PHE A 18 3.22 1.15 4.32
C PHE A 18 2.44 2.03 5.27
N ARG A 19 2.66 3.34 5.15
CA ARG A 19 1.77 4.36 5.70
C ARG A 19 0.97 4.96 4.57
N ILE A 20 -0.33 5.07 4.75
CA ILE A 20 -1.25 5.67 3.80
C ILE A 20 -1.64 7.02 4.37
N PHE A 21 -1.40 8.07 3.59
CA PHE A 21 -1.84 9.42 3.86
C PHE A 21 -2.87 9.76 2.78
N THR A 22 -4.14 9.73 3.17
CA THR A 22 -5.29 10.20 2.38
C THR A 22 -6.09 11.14 3.27
N SER A 23 -7.42 11.24 3.10
CA SER A 23 -8.28 11.89 4.10
C SER A 23 -8.05 11.37 5.52
N ASN A 24 -7.67 10.08 5.64
CA ASN A 24 -7.23 9.47 6.88
C ASN A 24 -5.79 8.94 6.79
N PHE A 25 -5.13 8.93 7.94
CA PHE A 25 -3.86 8.26 8.15
C PHE A 25 -4.09 6.81 8.59
N GLN A 26 -3.41 5.88 7.92
CA GLN A 26 -3.45 4.46 8.23
C GLN A 26 -2.06 3.85 8.08
N VAL A 27 -1.67 2.97 8.99
CA VAL A 27 -0.51 2.10 8.82
C VAL A 27 -1.03 0.73 8.45
N ILE A 28 -0.53 0.17 7.35
CA ILE A 28 -0.94 -1.14 6.89
C ILE A 28 0.23 -2.11 6.87
N ASN A 29 -0.06 -3.36 7.22
CA ASN A 29 0.78 -4.50 6.96
C ASN A 29 0.14 -5.36 5.88
N GLN A 30 0.95 -5.90 4.97
CA GLN A 30 0.51 -6.73 3.85
C GLN A 30 1.26 -8.06 3.85
N SER A 31 0.54 -9.11 3.47
CA SER A 31 1.09 -10.45 3.30
C SER A 31 1.41 -10.66 1.83
N GLN A 32 2.68 -10.94 1.53
CA GLN A 32 3.11 -11.34 0.19
C GLN A 32 2.44 -12.65 -0.25
N GLU A 33 2.26 -13.60 0.67
CA GLU A 33 1.73 -14.93 0.37
C GLU A 33 0.27 -14.90 -0.04
N MET A 34 -0.50 -14.06 0.67
CA MET A 34 -1.94 -13.86 0.43
C MET A 34 -2.23 -12.73 -0.57
N GLY A 35 -1.24 -11.87 -0.87
CA GLY A 35 -1.41 -10.72 -1.77
C GLY A 35 -2.44 -9.72 -1.26
N MET A 36 -2.61 -9.58 0.06
CA MET A 36 -3.61 -8.70 0.67
C MET A 36 -3.09 -8.05 1.96
N ARG A 37 -3.80 -7.02 2.42
CA ARG A 37 -3.58 -6.39 3.72
C ARG A 37 -3.97 -7.37 4.83
N ILE A 38 -3.12 -7.52 5.84
CA ILE A 38 -3.32 -8.42 6.99
C ILE A 38 -3.59 -7.64 8.27
N ASP A 39 -3.04 -6.43 8.40
CA ASP A 39 -3.36 -5.52 9.51
C ASP A 39 -3.51 -4.10 9.00
N GLU A 40 -4.45 -3.36 9.59
CA GLU A 40 -4.62 -1.93 9.41
C GLU A 40 -4.66 -1.30 10.82
N SER A 41 -3.83 -0.29 11.09
CA SER A 41 -3.89 0.46 12.34
C SER A 41 -5.17 1.27 12.43
N ASP A 42 -5.56 1.66 13.65
CA ASP A 42 -6.65 2.60 13.88
C ASP A 42 -6.52 3.82 12.96
N VAL A 43 -7.64 4.14 12.32
CA VAL A 43 -7.75 5.19 11.31
C VAL A 43 -7.72 6.53 12.03
N MET A 44 -6.59 7.24 11.98
CA MET A 44 -6.53 8.60 12.52
C MET A 44 -6.96 9.60 11.44
N PRO A 45 -7.76 10.63 11.77
CA PRO A 45 -8.04 11.71 10.84
C PRO A 45 -6.73 12.36 10.44
N SER A 46 -6.49 12.53 9.14
CA SER A 46 -5.28 13.21 8.70
C SER A 46 -5.37 14.69 9.09
N LEU A 47 -4.25 15.28 9.53
CA LEU A 47 -4.16 16.72 9.81
C LEU A 47 -4.09 17.57 8.53
N ARG A 48 -4.06 16.93 7.35
CA ARG A 48 -3.80 17.57 6.06
C ARG A 48 -4.72 16.94 5.01
N GLU A 49 -5.85 17.60 4.75
CA GLU A 49 -6.92 17.12 3.86
C GLU A 49 -6.49 16.79 2.42
N ASN A 50 -5.29 17.23 1.98
CA ASN A 50 -4.80 17.06 0.60
C ASN A 50 -3.61 16.10 0.44
N ASP A 51 -3.14 15.46 1.52
CA ASP A 51 -2.09 14.46 1.38
C ASP A 51 -2.72 13.19 0.80
N ASN A 52 -2.44 12.85 -0.47
CA ASN A 52 -2.93 11.64 -1.15
C ASN A 52 -1.75 10.78 -1.66
N TYR A 53 -0.96 10.26 -0.73
CA TYR A 53 0.23 9.47 -1.01
C TYR A 53 0.40 8.30 -0.02
N ILE A 54 1.18 7.31 -0.43
CA ILE A 54 1.69 6.28 0.46
C ILE A 54 3.18 6.50 0.73
N GLU A 55 3.64 6.09 1.89
CA GLU A 55 5.04 6.08 2.28
C GLU A 55 5.48 4.65 2.59
N CYS A 56 6.61 4.24 2.01
CA CYS A 56 7.23 2.97 2.35
C CYS A 56 7.95 3.08 3.69
N GLN A 57 7.65 2.20 4.65
CA GLN A 57 8.34 2.24 5.96
C GLN A 57 9.79 1.75 5.93
N THR A 58 10.26 1.15 4.83
CA THR A 58 11.64 0.67 4.70
C THR A 58 12.58 1.74 4.18
N CYS A 59 12.20 2.44 3.11
CA CYS A 59 13.05 3.45 2.49
C CYS A 59 12.50 4.88 2.61
N PHE A 60 11.38 5.07 3.31
CA PHE A 60 10.69 6.35 3.51
C PHE A 60 10.34 7.09 2.22
N ASN A 61 10.35 6.38 1.08
CA ASN A 61 9.99 6.96 -0.20
C ASN A 61 8.47 7.16 -0.27
N LYS A 62 8.07 8.33 -0.76
CA LYS A 62 6.68 8.71 -0.96
C LYS A 62 6.26 8.41 -2.39
N LEU A 63 5.03 7.94 -2.55
CA LEU A 63 4.45 7.64 -3.84
C LEU A 63 2.99 8.09 -3.85
N GLU A 64 2.56 8.77 -4.89
CA GLU A 64 1.16 9.17 -5.03
C GLU A 64 0.23 7.96 -4.95
N TYR A 65 -0.88 8.09 -4.24
CA TYR A 65 -1.78 6.99 -3.92
C TYR A 65 -2.34 6.32 -5.19
N GLY A 66 -2.71 7.11 -6.21
CA GLY A 66 -3.20 6.59 -7.49
C GLY A 66 -2.17 5.71 -8.19
N ILE A 67 -0.94 6.22 -8.33
CA ILE A 67 0.19 5.48 -8.92
C ILE A 67 0.46 4.19 -8.14
N ALA A 68 0.43 4.26 -6.81
CA ALA A 68 0.65 3.11 -5.95
C ALA A 68 -0.38 2.00 -6.14
N ILE A 69 -1.66 2.35 -6.33
CA ILE A 69 -2.73 1.40 -6.65
C ILE A 69 -2.43 0.67 -7.96
N ASP A 70 -2.05 1.40 -9.01
CA ASP A 70 -1.80 0.81 -10.32
C ASP A 70 -0.59 -0.14 -10.31
N ILE A 71 0.49 0.23 -9.63
CA ILE A 71 1.65 -0.65 -9.45
C ILE A 71 1.24 -1.92 -8.70
N GLY A 72 0.50 -1.77 -7.62
CA GLY A 72 -0.03 -2.89 -6.83
C GLY A 72 -0.91 -3.85 -7.62
N LYS A 73 -1.85 -3.32 -8.39
CA LYS A 73 -2.73 -4.10 -9.28
C LYS A 73 -1.91 -4.90 -10.30
N LYS A 74 -0.93 -4.26 -10.96
CA LYS A 74 -0.04 -4.93 -11.92
C LYS A 74 0.75 -6.06 -11.25
N TYR A 75 1.28 -5.81 -10.05
CA TYR A 75 2.02 -6.82 -9.28
C TYR A 75 1.16 -8.05 -8.96
N ILE A 76 -0.07 -7.85 -8.47
CA ILE A 76 -0.99 -8.96 -8.19
C ILE A 76 -1.40 -9.70 -9.46
N GLN A 77 -1.69 -8.98 -10.56
CA GLN A 77 -2.03 -9.62 -11.83
C GLN A 77 -0.88 -10.49 -12.35
N MET A 78 0.36 -10.01 -12.28
CA MET A 78 1.53 -10.79 -12.67
C MET A 78 1.72 -12.02 -11.78
N THR A 79 1.73 -11.84 -10.45
CA THR A 79 1.94 -12.94 -9.49
C THR A 79 0.83 -14.00 -9.55
N LYS A 80 -0.43 -13.63 -9.78
CA LYS A 80 -1.53 -14.59 -10.01
C LYS A 80 -1.40 -15.32 -11.34
N ARG A 81 -0.90 -14.66 -12.39
CA ARG A 81 -0.70 -15.28 -13.72
C ARG A 81 0.41 -16.33 -13.71
N PHE A 82 1.43 -16.17 -12.84
CA PHE A 82 2.50 -17.15 -12.64
C PHE A 82 2.15 -18.31 -11.70
N ARG A 83 1.02 -18.26 -10.98
CA ARG A 83 0.51 -19.36 -10.13
C ARG A 83 -0.49 -20.29 -10.86
N ARG A 84 -0.64 -20.17 -12.18
CA ARG A 84 -1.51 -21.01 -13.01
C ARG A 84 -0.70 -21.95 -13.88
#